data_AF-A0A359LZ46-F1
#
_entry.id   AF-A0A359LZ46-F1
#
_cell.length_a   1.000
_cell.length_b   1.000
_cell.length_c   1.000
_cell.angle_alpha   90.00
_cell.angle_beta   90.00
_cell.angle_gamma   90.00
#
_symmetry.space_group_name_H-M   'P 1'
#
loop_
_entity.id
_entity.type
_entity.pdbx_description
1 polymer ?
#
loop_
_entity_poly.entity_id
_entity_poly.type
_entity_poly.pdbx_seq_one_letter_code
_entity_poly.pdbx_strand_id
1 'polypeptide(L)' 'GTMGSRIAAHLANAGVPVVLLDIVPPNGGARNAIVSAAMEGLKKSKPAAYFEPGLARLIATGTFDDNLNLIADCDWIIE' A
#
# COMPACT_ATOMS: atom_id res chain seq x y z
N GLY A 1 6.17 -0.39 -3.63
CA GLY A 1 7.50 0.21 -3.39
C GLY A 1 7.44 1.53 -2.62
N THR A 2 8.57 2.26 -2.50
CA THR A 2 8.68 3.50 -1.67
C THR A 2 7.77 4.65 -2.10
N MET A 3 7.59 4.86 -3.42
CA MET A 3 6.72 5.94 -3.92
C MET A 3 5.25 5.59 -3.73
N GLY A 4 4.81 4.43 -4.23
CA GLY A 4 3.43 3.98 -4.14
C GLY A 4 2.89 3.96 -2.69
N SER A 5 3.70 3.52 -1.72
CA SER A 5 3.26 3.51 -0.32
C SER A 5 3.08 4.91 0.27
N ARG A 6 3.91 5.88 -0.11
CA ARG A 6 3.77 7.29 0.34
C ARG A 6 2.56 7.98 -0.31
N ILE A 7 2.29 7.68 -1.58
CA ILE A 7 1.07 8.15 -2.27
C ILE A 7 -0.16 7.57 -1.57
N ALA A 8 -0.16 6.26 -1.30
CA ALA A 8 -1.25 5.60 -0.58
C ALA A 8 -1.47 6.21 0.81
N ALA A 9 -0.40 6.48 1.57
CA ALA A 9 -0.48 7.15 2.86
C ALA A 9 -1.08 8.56 2.76
N HIS A 10 -0.72 9.31 1.72
CA HIS A 10 -1.26 10.66 1.51
C HIS A 10 -2.77 10.64 1.22
N LEU A 11 -3.24 9.72 0.38
CA LEU A 11 -4.66 9.52 0.10
C LEU A 11 -5.43 9.04 1.33
N ALA A 12 -4.85 8.10 2.09
CA ALA A 12 -5.42 7.65 3.37
C ALA A 12 -5.54 8.81 4.38
N ASN A 13 -4.58 9.74 4.40
CA ASN A 13 -4.66 10.96 5.23
C ASN A 13 -5.83 11.87 4.83
N ALA A 14 -6.23 11.85 3.56
CA ALA A 14 -7.41 12.54 3.05
C ALA A 14 -8.72 11.74 3.25
N GLY A 15 -8.66 10.57 3.89
CA GLY A 15 -9.83 9.71 4.13
C GLY A 15 -10.24 8.85 2.94
N VAL A 16 -9.40 8.76 1.90
CA VAL A 16 -9.67 7.97 0.69
C VAL A 16 -9.20 6.53 0.91
N PRO A 17 -10.05 5.50 0.72
CA PRO A 17 -9.63 4.11 0.69
C PRO A 17 -8.70 3.84 -0.50
N VAL A 18 -7.62 3.08 -0.27
CA VAL A 18 -6.60 2.79 -1.29
C VAL A 18 -6.33 1.30 -1.35
N VAL A 19 -6.19 0.76 -2.56
CA VAL A 19 -5.60 -0.55 -2.79
C VAL A 19 -4.16 -0.36 -3.23
N LEU A 20 -3.21 -0.89 -2.47
CA LEU A 20 -1.79 -0.89 -2.78
C LEU A 20 -1.36 -2.31 -3.18
N LEU A 21 -1.14 -2.52 -4.48
CA LEU A 21 -0.66 -3.78 -5.03
C LEU A 21 0.83 -3.69 -5.38
N ASP A 22 1.53 -4.81 -5.26
CA ASP A 22 2.93 -4.95 -5.68
C ASP A 22 3.17 -6.34 -6.30
N ILE A 23 4.35 -6.56 -6.87
CA ILE A 23 4.73 -7.87 -7.41
C ILE A 23 5.05 -8.88 -6.30
N VAL A 24 4.96 -10.17 -6.63
CA VAL A 24 5.54 -11.23 -5.81
C VAL A 24 7.08 -11.12 -5.87
N PRO A 25 7.80 -11.27 -4.74
CA PRO A 25 9.26 -11.25 -4.75
C PRO A 25 9.85 -12.30 -5.71
N PRO A 26 10.83 -11.93 -6.56
CA PRO A 26 11.37 -12.86 -7.57
C PRO A 26 12.23 -13.97 -6.97
N ASN A 27 12.79 -13.76 -5.78
CA ASN A 27 13.79 -14.66 -5.17
C ASN A 27 13.18 -15.63 -4.14
N GLY A 28 11.87 -15.83 -4.17
CA GLY A 28 11.14 -16.61 -3.16
C GLY A 28 10.90 -15.85 -1.85
N GLY A 29 9.94 -16.33 -1.05
CA GLY A 29 9.53 -15.71 0.21
C GLY A 29 8.02 -15.52 0.33
N ALA A 30 7.59 -14.76 1.34
CA ALA A 30 6.17 -14.43 1.48
C ALA A 30 5.70 -13.57 0.31
N ARG A 31 4.56 -13.92 -0.29
CA ARG A 31 4.03 -13.26 -1.52
C ARG A 31 3.86 -11.75 -1.34
N ASN A 32 3.42 -11.32 -0.16
CA ASN A 32 3.24 -9.91 0.19
C ASN A 32 4.49 -9.23 0.77
N ALA A 33 5.70 -9.82 0.68
CA ALA A 33 6.86 -9.28 1.39
C ALA A 33 7.21 -7.84 0.98
N ILE A 34 7.11 -7.50 -0.31
CA ILE A 34 7.46 -6.16 -0.82
C ILE A 34 6.47 -5.11 -0.30
N VAL A 35 5.16 -5.35 -0.46
CA VAL A 35 4.14 -4.41 0.01
C VAL A 35 4.14 -4.30 1.54
N SER A 36 4.37 -5.40 2.26
CA SER A 36 4.47 -5.41 3.73
C SER A 36 5.68 -4.60 4.22
N ALA A 37 6.84 -4.76 3.57
CA ALA A 37 8.02 -3.98 3.89
C ALA A 37 7.79 -2.48 3.65
N ALA A 38 7.07 -2.12 2.59
CA ALA A 38 6.70 -0.73 2.32
C ALA A 38 5.78 -0.16 3.42
N MET A 39 4.79 -0.92 3.89
CA MET A 39 3.91 -0.52 5.00
C MET A 39 4.65 -0.37 6.32
N GLU A 40 5.57 -1.28 6.64
CA GLU A 40 6.44 -1.17 7.81
C GLU A 40 7.38 0.04 7.72
N GLY A 41 7.86 0.37 6.51
CA GLY A 41 8.62 1.58 6.25
C GLY A 41 7.84 2.86 6.58
N LEU A 42 6.54 2.91 6.24
CA LEU A 42 5.68 4.05 6.58
C LEU A 42 5.51 4.21 8.09
N LYS A 43 5.31 3.11 8.84
CA LYS A 43 5.17 3.16 10.30
C LYS A 43 6.41 3.73 11.00
N LYS A 44 7.59 3.52 10.42
CA LYS A 44 8.89 3.97 10.96
C LYS A 44 9.37 5.31 10.40
N SER A 45 8.61 5.91 9.49
CA SER A 45 9.01 7.13 8.77
C SER A 45 9.14 8.34 9.69
N LYS A 46 10.09 9.23 9.35
CA LYS A 46 10.29 10.54 9.99
C LYS A 46 10.47 11.61 8.91
N PRO A 47 9.59 12.62 8.81
CA PRO A 47 8.36 12.81 9.60
C PRO A 47 7.34 11.67 9.40
N ALA A 48 6.36 11.57 10.30
CA ALA A 48 5.35 10.52 10.23
C ALA A 48 4.56 10.59 8.92
N ALA A 49 4.38 9.45 8.27
CA ALA A 49 3.63 9.35 7.01
C ALA A 49 2.11 9.53 7.19
N TYR A 50 1.58 9.15 8.35
CA TYR A 50 0.16 9.26 8.66
C TYR A 50 -0.10 10.42 9.63
N PHE A 51 -1.20 11.14 9.44
CA PHE A 51 -1.67 12.16 10.40
C PHE A 51 -2.13 11.50 11.70
N GLU A 52 -2.85 10.39 11.58
CA GLU A 52 -3.27 9.54 12.69
C GLU A 52 -2.87 8.09 12.39
N PRO A 53 -2.24 7.35 13.32
CA PRO A 53 -1.79 5.97 13.08
C PRO A 53 -2.90 5.03 12.59
N GLY A 54 -4.15 5.28 13.00
CA GLY A 54 -5.30 4.47 12.62
C GLY A 54 -5.71 4.57 11.15
N LEU A 55 -5.19 5.56 10.39
CA LEU A 55 -5.51 5.75 8.98
C LEU A 55 -4.88 4.69 8.08
N ALA A 56 -3.87 3.97 8.57
CA ALA A 56 -3.31 2.82 7.86
C ALA A 56 -4.37 1.75 7.50
N ARG A 57 -5.50 1.70 8.22
CA ARG A 57 -6.62 0.79 7.94
C ARG A 57 -7.31 1.06 6.59
N LEU A 58 -7.15 2.26 6.04
CA LEU A 58 -7.73 2.64 4.74
C LEU A 58 -6.92 2.08 3.56
N ILE A 59 -5.76 1.48 3.83
CA ILE A 59 -4.90 0.91 2.80
C ILE A 59 -5.06 -0.62 2.83
N ALA A 60 -5.73 -1.16 1.83
CA ALA A 60 -5.72 -2.58 1.53
C ALA A 60 -4.44 -2.92 0.76
N THR A 61 -3.79 -4.03 1.09
CA THR A 61 -2.54 -4.45 0.44
C THR A 61 -2.68 -5.82 -0.19
N GLY A 62 -2.03 -6.04 -1.33
CA GLY A 62 -2.02 -7.33 -2.00
C GLY A 62 -0.95 -7.45 -3.06
N THR A 63 -0.98 -8.55 -3.82
CA THR A 63 -0.14 -8.74 -5.00
C THR A 63 -0.93 -8.58 -6.29
N PHE A 64 -0.25 -8.28 -7.40
CA PHE A 64 -0.89 -8.33 -8.71
C PHE A 64 -1.39 -9.74 -9.06
N ASP A 65 -0.64 -10.78 -8.71
CA ASP A 65 -1.01 -12.17 -9.00
C ASP A 65 -2.27 -12.62 -8.25
N ASP A 66 -2.45 -12.19 -7.00
CA ASP A 66 -3.52 -12.71 -6.12
C ASP A 66 -4.70 -11.74 -5.97
N ASN A 67 -4.50 -10.45 -6.22
CA ASN A 67 -5.45 -9.41 -5.80
C ASN A 67 -5.75 -8.36 -6.87
N LEU A 68 -5.42 -8.62 -8.15
CA LEU A 68 -5.74 -7.69 -9.24
C LEU A 68 -7.25 -7.40 -9.33
N ASN A 69 -8.10 -8.34 -8.94
CA ASN A 69 -9.54 -8.16 -8.90
C ASN A 69 -10.01 -7.02 -8.00
N LEU A 70 -9.21 -6.59 -7.00
CA LEU A 70 -9.56 -5.48 -6.11
C LEU A 70 -9.63 -4.12 -6.84
N ILE A 71 -9.02 -4.00 -8.02
CA ILE A 71 -9.04 -2.74 -8.78
C ILE A 71 -10.33 -2.55 -9.58
N ALA A 72 -11.19 -3.57 -9.67
CA ALA A 72 -12.38 -3.55 -10.52
C ALA A 72 -13.36 -2.41 -10.15
N ASP A 73 -13.43 -2.09 -8.85
CA ASP A 73 -14.30 -1.04 -8.32
C ASP A 73 -13.54 0.27 -8.01
N CYS A 74 -12.28 0.40 -8.45
CA CYS A 74 -11.48 1.60 -8.22
C CYS A 74 -11.78 2.67 -9.28
N ASP A 75 -12.05 3.91 -8.84
CA ASP A 75 -12.29 5.04 -9.76
C ASP A 75 -11.02 5.59 -10.43
N TRP A 76 -9.86 5.41 -9.78
CA TRP A 76 -8.59 5.97 -10.24
C TRP A 76 -7.42 5.03 -9.94
N ILE A 77 -6.60 4.78 -10.95
CA ILE A 77 -5.39 3.96 -10.86
C ILE A 77 -4.17 4.86 -11.06
N ILE A 78 -3.17 4.69 -10.20
CA ILE A 78 -1.87 5.36 -10.25
C ILE A 78 -0.80 4.27 -10.34
N GLU A 79 0.04 4.32 -11.37
CA GLU A 79 1.19 3.43 -11.56
C GLU A 79 2.45 4.00 -10.90
#